data_AF-A0A355T4H4-F1
#
_entry.id   AF-A0A355T4H4-F1
#
_cell.length_a   1.000
_cell.length_b   1.000
_cell.length_c   1.000
_cell.angle_alpha   90.00
_cell.angle_beta   90.00
_cell.angle_gamma   90.00
#
_symmetry.space_group_name_H-M   'P 1'
#
loop_
_entity.id
_entity.type
_entity.pdbx_description
1 polymer ?
#
loop_
_entity_poly.entity_id
_entity_poly.type
_entity_poly.pdbx_seq_one_letter_code
_entity_poly.pdbx_strand_id
1 'polypeptide(L)'
;RSVKVPDCVTLTPKNVQQLNWMPSTCAYRLLANGEDLPWWHPLVSGEKESVHLAGMSVRGRTVSEDEVDPTDLEGRIVTWPEQGK
;
A
#
# COMPACT_ATOMS: atom_id res chain seq x y z
N ARG A 1 8.46 4.38 13.33
CA ARG A 1 7.18 3.65 13.12
C ARG A 1 7.28 2.26 13.72
N SER A 2 8.25 1.45 13.30
CA SER A 2 8.50 0.09 13.82
C SER A 2 8.85 0.00 15.31
N VAL A 3 9.22 1.11 15.96
CA VAL A 3 9.40 1.16 17.44
C VAL A 3 8.05 1.22 18.17
N LYS A 4 7.01 1.79 17.54
CA LYS A 4 5.67 1.94 18.14
C LYS A 4 4.78 0.73 17.84
N VAL A 5 4.94 0.14 16.66
CA VAL A 5 4.17 -1.03 16.21
C VAL A 5 5.19 -2.12 15.83
N PRO A 6 5.39 -3.14 16.67
CA PRO A 6 6.41 -4.18 16.46
C PRO A 6 6.24 -4.92 15.13
N ASP A 7 5.00 -5.12 14.68
CA ASP A 7 4.66 -5.83 13.45
C ASP A 7 4.80 -4.96 12.17
N CYS A 8 5.22 -3.70 12.31
CA CYS A 8 5.41 -2.81 11.18
C CYS A 8 6.60 -3.25 10.32
N VAL A 9 6.30 -3.73 9.11
CA VAL A 9 7.30 -4.15 8.13
C VAL A 9 8.13 -2.96 7.66
N THR A 10 9.46 -3.09 7.78
CA THR A 10 10.40 -2.10 7.28
C THR A 10 10.84 -2.44 5.86
N LEU A 11 10.43 -1.62 4.90
CA LEU A 11 10.76 -1.81 3.49
C LEU A 11 12.14 -1.25 3.14
N THR A 12 12.94 -2.03 2.43
CA THR A 12 14.28 -1.69 1.95
C THR A 12 14.46 -2.17 0.51
N PRO A 13 15.38 -1.58 -0.27
CA PRO A 13 15.69 -2.09 -1.61
C PRO A 13 16.14 -3.56 -1.64
N LYS A 14 16.67 -4.09 -0.52
CA LYS A 14 17.17 -5.47 -0.42
C LYS A 14 16.08 -6.51 -0.15
N ASN A 15 15.00 -6.13 0.54
CA ASN A 15 13.94 -7.07 0.92
C ASN A 15 12.66 -6.94 0.10
N VAL A 16 12.51 -5.89 -0.72
CA VAL A 16 11.29 -5.67 -1.51
C VAL A 16 10.91 -6.87 -2.39
N GLN A 17 11.91 -7.54 -2.98
CA GLN A 17 11.73 -8.73 -3.81
C GLN A 17 11.25 -9.97 -3.03
N GLN A 18 11.31 -9.96 -1.69
CA GLN A 18 10.88 -11.06 -0.83
C GLN A 18 9.45 -10.85 -0.30
N LEU A 19 8.90 -9.64 -0.45
CA LEU A 19 7.58 -9.25 0.08
C LEU A 19 6.47 -9.52 -0.95
N ASN A 20 6.22 -10.80 -1.23
CA ASN A 20 5.29 -11.24 -2.28
C ASN A 20 3.80 -10.86 -2.04
N TRP A 21 3.44 -10.53 -0.80
CA TRP A 21 2.10 -10.10 -0.41
C TRP A 21 1.81 -8.64 -0.74
N MET A 22 2.80 -7.88 -1.21
CA MET A 22 2.61 -6.47 -1.56
C MET A 22 1.67 -6.31 -2.76
N PRO A 23 0.81 -5.27 -2.76
CA PRO A 23 -0.16 -5.05 -3.83
C PRO A 23 0.48 -4.97 -5.22
N SER A 24 -0.28 -5.39 -6.24
CA SER A 24 0.21 -5.38 -7.62
C SER A 24 0.78 -4.05 -8.10
N THR A 25 0.18 -2.96 -7.62
CA THR A 25 0.49 -1.58 -7.99
C THR A 25 1.51 -0.91 -7.07
N CYS A 26 2.18 -1.63 -6.18
CA CYS A 26 3.15 -1.00 -5.28
C CYS A 26 4.37 -0.49 -6.05
N ALA A 27 4.66 0.82 -5.94
CA ALA A 27 5.75 1.47 -6.65
C ALA A 27 7.11 0.82 -6.40
N TYR A 28 7.41 0.44 -5.16
CA TYR A 28 8.69 -0.21 -4.84
C TYR A 28 8.84 -1.57 -5.54
N ARG A 29 7.75 -2.32 -5.64
CA ARG A 29 7.72 -3.64 -6.29
C ARG A 29 7.87 -3.50 -7.81
N LEU A 30 7.10 -2.59 -8.41
CA LEU A 30 7.18 -2.28 -9.84
C LEU A 30 8.60 -1.85 -10.24
N LEU A 31 9.17 -0.88 -9.52
CA LEU A 31 10.53 -0.40 -9.79
C LEU A 31 11.58 -1.50 -9.59
N ALA A 32 11.43 -2.35 -8.57
CA ALA A 32 12.35 -3.46 -8.33
C ALA A 32 12.28 -4.52 -9.44
N ASN A 33 11.15 -4.64 -10.13
CA ASN A 33 10.94 -5.51 -11.29
C ASN A 33 11.31 -4.85 -12.64
N GLY A 34 11.70 -3.57 -12.63
CA GLY A 34 11.92 -2.80 -13.86
C GLY A 34 10.63 -2.47 -14.61
N GLU A 35 9.48 -2.50 -13.93
CA GLU A 35 8.18 -2.13 -14.47
C GLU A 35 7.92 -0.62 -14.35
N ASP A 36 7.15 -0.08 -15.28
CA ASP A 36 6.74 1.33 -15.24
C ASP A 36 5.76 1.63 -14.10
N LEU A 37 5.81 2.87 -13.62
CA LEU A 37 4.83 3.37 -12.66
C LEU A 37 3.52 3.72 -13.39
N PRO A 38 2.35 3.49 -12.77
CA PRO A 38 1.08 3.87 -13.35
C PRO A 38 0.99 5.38 -13.61
N TRP A 39 0.19 5.78 -14.62
CA TRP A 39 0.05 7.19 -15.01
C TRP A 39 -0.38 8.12 -13.86
N TRP A 40 -1.17 7.60 -12.92
CA TRP A 40 -1.66 8.33 -11.75
C TRP A 40 -0.65 8.41 -10.61
N HIS A 41 0.52 7.77 -10.73
CA HIS A 41 1.53 7.82 -9.67
C HIS A 41 2.13 9.24 -9.60
N PRO A 42 2.40 9.82 -8.40
CA PRO A 42 2.88 11.20 -8.30
C PRO A 42 4.24 11.44 -8.98
N LEU A 43 5.09 10.43 -9.04
CA LEU A 43 6.37 10.49 -9.75
C LEU A 43 6.22 10.54 -11.28
N VAL A 44 5.05 10.16 -11.81
CA VAL A 44 4.73 10.19 -13.25
C VAL A 44 3.86 11.40 -13.58
N SER A 45 2.78 11.59 -12.82
CA SER A 45 1.80 12.67 -13.02
C SER A 45 2.27 14.04 -12.53
N GLY A 46 3.26 14.10 -11.64
CA GLY A 46 3.69 15.34 -10.96
C GLY A 46 2.74 15.83 -9.86
N GLU A 47 1.51 15.34 -9.83
CA GLU A 47 0.45 15.77 -8.93
C GLU A 47 0.20 14.72 -7.84
N LYS A 48 -0.08 15.15 -6.60
CA LYS A 48 -0.45 14.23 -5.51
C LYS A 48 -1.92 13.79 -5.61
N GLU A 49 -2.77 14.67 -6.14
CA GLU A 49 -4.21 14.44 -6.25
C GLU A 49 -4.58 13.36 -7.27
N SER A 50 -3.70 13.04 -8.22
CA SER A 50 -3.90 11.99 -9.23
C SER A 50 -4.18 10.61 -8.61
N VAL A 51 -3.56 10.28 -7.47
CA VAL A 51 -3.82 9.04 -6.72
C VAL A 51 -5.24 8.99 -6.16
N HIS A 52 -5.76 10.15 -5.72
CA HIS A 52 -7.11 10.28 -5.21
C HIS A 52 -8.14 10.18 -6.35
N LEU A 53 -7.89 10.90 -7.45
CA LEU A 53 -8.75 10.88 -8.65
C LEU A 53 -8.82 9.48 -9.28
N ALA A 54 -7.72 8.72 -9.27
CA ALA A 54 -7.68 7.35 -9.77
C ALA A 54 -8.30 6.33 -8.79
N GLY A 55 -8.76 6.75 -7.61
CA GLY A 55 -9.32 5.84 -6.59
C GLY A 55 -8.28 4.92 -5.92
N MET A 56 -6.99 5.19 -6.13
CA MET A 56 -5.84 4.40 -5.68
C MET A 56 -5.32 4.84 -4.30
N SER A 57 -6.06 5.69 -3.60
CA SER A 57 -5.75 6.13 -2.24
C SER A 57 -6.51 5.33 -1.19
N VAL A 58 -5.84 5.03 -0.07
CA VAL A 58 -6.45 4.46 1.14
C VAL A 58 -7.08 5.52 2.06
N ARG A 59 -6.99 6.81 1.71
CA ARG A 59 -7.53 7.91 2.51
C ARG A 59 -9.01 7.69 2.79
N GLY A 60 -9.40 7.80 4.06
CA GLY A 60 -10.79 7.59 4.50
C GLY A 60 -11.24 6.13 4.52
N ARG A 61 -10.32 5.18 4.28
CA ARG A 61 -10.61 3.72 4.27
C ARG A 61 -9.88 2.97 5.39
N THR A 62 -9.22 3.68 6.31
CA THR A 62 -8.40 3.10 7.39
C THR A 62 -8.79 3.71 8.74
N VAL A 63 -8.66 2.92 9.80
CA VAL A 63 -8.84 3.33 11.21
C VAL A 63 -7.59 2.97 12.00
N SER A 64 -7.40 3.55 13.19
CA SER A 64 -6.32 3.13 14.09
C SER A 64 -6.57 1.72 14.60
N GLU A 65 -5.51 0.91 14.73
CA GLU A 65 -5.60 -0.43 15.34
C GLU A 65 -6.08 -0.36 16.79
N ASP A 66 -5.61 0.65 17.55
CA ASP A 66 -6.02 0.90 18.95
C ASP A 66 -7.53 1.21 19.11
N GLU A 67 -8.23 1.58 18.03
CA GLU A 67 -9.66 1.92 18.05
C GLU A 67 -10.55 0.75 17.62
N VAL A 68 -9.97 -0.42 17.35
CA VAL A 68 -10.68 -1.62 16.88
C VAL A 68 -10.47 -2.75 17.88
N ASP A 69 -11.54 -3.50 18.17
CA ASP A 69 -11.41 -4.70 18.99
C ASP A 69 -10.47 -5.71 18.29
N PRO A 70 -9.50 -6.31 18.98
CA PRO A 70 -8.56 -7.26 18.38
C PRO A 70 -9.23 -8.41 17.63
N THR A 71 -10.43 -8.83 18.05
CA THR A 71 -11.21 -9.89 17.40
C THR A 71 -11.82 -9.47 16.07
N ASP A 72 -11.97 -8.17 15.83
CA ASP A 72 -12.53 -7.61 14.60
C ASP A 72 -11.46 -7.26 13.55
N LEU A 73 -10.17 -7.32 13.90
CA LEU A 73 -9.06 -6.92 13.01
C LEU A 73 -9.00 -7.77 11.74
N GLU A 74 -9.18 -9.09 11.85
CA GLU A 74 -9.12 -10.01 10.71
C GLU A 74 -10.21 -9.70 9.66
N GLY A 75 -11.40 -9.28 10.12
CA GLY A 75 -12.51 -8.88 9.26
C GLY A 75 -12.28 -7.58 8.48
N ARG A 76 -11.19 -6.86 8.77
CA ARG A 76 -10.82 -5.59 8.08
C ARG A 76 -9.73 -5.79 7.02
N ILE A 77 -9.27 -7.01 6.80
CA ILE A 77 -8.36 -7.33 5.69
C ILE A 77 -9.14 -7.30 4.38
N VAL A 78 -8.70 -6.48 3.43
CA VAL A 78 -9.36 -6.29 2.12
C VAL A 78 -8.39 -6.56 0.97
N THR A 79 -8.90 -7.10 -0.14
CA THR A 79 -8.12 -7.43 -1.36
C THR A 79 -8.08 -6.24 -2.35
N TRP A 80 -8.14 -5.01 -1.83
CA TRP A 80 -7.99 -3.80 -2.62
C TRP A 80 -6.49 -3.46 -2.80
N PRO A 81 -6.06 -2.91 -3.95
CA PRO A 81 -6.81 -2.48 -5.12
C PRO A 81 -7.14 -3.58 -6.14
N GLU A 82 -6.76 -4.82 -5.85
CA GLU A 82 -6.77 -5.93 -6.81
C GLU A 82 -8.18 -6.45 -7.13
N GLN A 83 -9.16 -6.15 -6.28
CA GLN A 83 -10.60 -6.43 -6.50
C GLN A 83 -11.24 -5.66 -7.67
N GLY A 84 -10.57 -4.65 -8.23
CA GLY A 84 -11.11 -3.80 -9.31
C GLY A 84 -10.76 -4.23 -10.73
N LYS A 85 -10.22 -5.44 -10.92
CA LYS A 85 -9.78 -5.95 -12.23
C LYS A 85 -10.73 -7.01 -12.79
#